data_AF-A0A926WVI8-F1
#
_entry.id   AF-A0A926WVI8-F1
#
_cell.length_a   1.000
_cell.length_b   1.000
_cell.length_c   1.000
_cell.angle_alpha   90.00
_cell.angle_beta   90.00
_cell.angle_gamma   90.00
#
_symmetry.space_group_name_H-M   'P 1'
#
loop_
_entity.id
_entity.type
_entity.pdbx_description
1 polymer ?
#
loop_
_entity_poly.entity_id
_entity_poly.type
_entity_poly.pdbx_seq_one_letter_code
_entity_poly.pdbx_strand_id
1 'polypeptide(L)'
;MTNETLIESNTLFIINEFKKCSQQQYSGELKITSSQGNKWTFYYQLGQLVWATGGTHPARRWRRNIAKNCPQIDIAQVELTSEDLLIDYWDYQLLEKLYKKQQIQREQIKAIVDNTIAELLFDLVQQANSTSLSCDGLRLAKGQQQVRLEAPISSTCVSIALKQMQDSWQKWSEAGLGSFSPNLGVVLRKPEQLQRQVSPAVYKNFAKFINGKYSLWDLAVKMKQSVLPVTRSLLPYIHQGITELIEVPDLPLPRTKVKHNYNFTQPRTKNAPLIACVDDSPQVCKMLEMIIGSNGLRFINIQDPVQALPILIQSQPDLIFLDLMMPVVNGYELCAQLRRSSVFANTPLVILTGSDGLFDRVRSKVYGATDFITKPVETDKVMGIVDKYLQTDSRVNHTYNLALSY
;
A
#
# COMPACT_ATOMS: atom_id res chain seq x y z
N MET A 1 23.25 -25.31 6.54
CA MET A 1 21.90 -25.37 7.13
C MET A 1 20.93 -25.54 5.97
N THR A 2 20.05 -26.55 6.03
CA THR A 2 19.03 -26.78 4.99
C THR A 2 18.02 -25.62 5.00
N ASN A 3 17.33 -25.36 3.88
CA ASN A 3 16.28 -24.31 3.83
C ASN A 3 15.21 -24.51 4.92
N GLU A 4 14.87 -25.75 5.28
CA GLU A 4 13.94 -26.08 6.37
C GLU A 4 14.41 -25.62 7.76
N THR A 5 15.72 -25.73 8.06
CA THR A 5 16.25 -25.29 9.37
C THR A 5 16.29 -23.78 9.54
N LEU A 6 16.42 -23.02 8.45
CA LEU A 6 16.32 -21.55 8.47
C LEU A 6 14.86 -21.07 8.61
N ILE A 7 13.93 -21.77 7.97
CA ILE A 7 12.48 -21.51 8.01
C ILE A 7 11.93 -21.67 9.44
N GLU A 8 12.27 -22.78 10.10
CA GLU A 8 11.87 -23.02 11.49
C GLU A 8 12.48 -21.98 12.43
N SER A 9 13.72 -21.55 12.18
CA SER A 9 14.41 -20.53 12.98
C SER A 9 13.74 -19.15 12.92
N ASN A 10 13.36 -18.68 11.72
CA ASN A 10 12.68 -17.38 11.55
C ASN A 10 11.28 -17.38 12.17
N THR A 11 10.52 -18.45 11.95
CA THR A 11 9.16 -18.58 12.52
C THR A 11 9.20 -18.64 14.04
N LEU A 12 10.16 -19.39 14.60
CA LEU A 12 10.35 -19.48 16.05
C LEU A 12 10.78 -18.14 16.66
N PHE A 13 11.66 -17.40 15.98
CA PHE A 13 12.05 -16.05 16.39
C PHE A 13 10.84 -15.12 16.51
N ILE A 14 9.98 -15.07 15.49
CA ILE A 14 8.75 -14.26 15.51
C ILE A 14 7.86 -14.66 16.68
N ILE A 15 7.58 -15.96 16.82
CA ILE A 15 6.72 -16.48 17.89
C ILE A 15 7.24 -16.05 19.26
N ASN A 16 8.56 -16.08 19.45
CA ASN A 16 9.19 -15.67 20.71
C ASN A 16 9.04 -14.17 20.98
N GLU A 17 9.19 -13.30 19.97
CA GLU A 17 8.98 -11.85 20.14
C GLU A 17 7.52 -11.52 20.52
N PHE A 18 6.54 -12.16 19.87
CA PHE A 18 5.13 -12.00 20.24
C PHE A 18 4.85 -12.47 21.68
N LYS A 19 5.39 -13.62 22.07
CA LYS A 19 5.25 -14.16 23.44
C LYS A 19 5.91 -13.25 24.47
N LYS A 20 7.10 -12.70 24.16
CA LYS A 20 7.82 -11.76 25.03
C LYS A 20 7.00 -10.50 25.30
N CYS A 21 6.39 -9.92 24.26
CA CYS A 21 5.47 -8.78 24.41
C CYS A 21 4.30 -9.12 25.34
N SER A 22 3.73 -10.32 25.20
CA SER A 22 2.62 -10.77 26.05
C SER A 22 3.03 -10.97 27.52
N GLN A 23 4.15 -11.66 27.75
CA GLN A 23 4.67 -11.96 29.10
C GLN A 23 5.07 -10.70 29.86
N GLN A 24 5.58 -9.68 29.16
CA GLN A 24 5.99 -8.41 29.75
C GLN A 24 4.83 -7.42 29.91
N GLN A 25 3.58 -7.82 29.60
CA GLN A 25 2.41 -6.93 29.59
C GLN A 25 2.66 -5.66 28.76
N TYR A 26 3.38 -5.80 27.64
CA TYR A 26 3.79 -4.68 26.81
C TYR A 26 2.58 -3.91 26.27
N SER A 27 2.70 -2.58 26.22
CA SER A 27 1.77 -1.68 25.55
C SER A 27 2.56 -0.81 24.58
N GLY A 28 2.17 -0.81 23.30
CA GLY A 28 2.92 -0.14 22.25
C GLY A 28 2.80 -0.84 20.90
N GLU A 29 3.84 -0.72 20.09
CA GLU A 29 3.89 -1.27 18.73
C GLU A 29 5.06 -2.25 18.57
N LEU A 30 4.79 -3.37 17.90
CA LEU A 30 5.79 -4.33 17.46
C LEU A 30 5.92 -4.21 15.93
N LYS A 31 7.02 -3.60 15.49
CA LYS A 31 7.33 -3.37 14.07
C LYS A 31 8.22 -4.47 13.54
N ILE A 32 7.76 -5.13 12.48
CA ILE A 32 8.48 -6.21 11.80
C ILE A 32 8.68 -5.81 10.35
N THR A 33 9.87 -6.04 9.83
CA THR A 33 10.25 -5.69 8.45
C THR A 33 10.92 -6.88 7.77
N SER A 34 10.62 -7.12 6.50
CA SER A 34 11.35 -8.09 5.69
C SER A 34 12.48 -7.40 4.93
N SER A 35 13.48 -8.19 4.53
CA SER A 35 14.56 -7.70 3.65
C SER A 35 14.06 -7.23 2.27
N GLN A 36 12.85 -7.63 1.87
CA GLN A 36 12.17 -7.15 0.66
C GLN A 36 11.42 -5.83 0.87
N GLY A 37 11.48 -5.23 2.06
CA GLY A 37 10.85 -3.95 2.36
C GLY A 37 9.40 -4.03 2.83
N ASN A 38 8.81 -5.22 2.93
CA ASN A 38 7.48 -5.41 3.51
C ASN A 38 7.52 -5.07 5.00
N LYS A 39 6.47 -4.40 5.50
CA LYS A 39 6.38 -3.95 6.90
C LYS A 39 5.08 -4.39 7.53
N TRP A 40 5.16 -4.78 8.79
CA TRP A 40 4.03 -5.12 9.63
C TRP A 40 4.13 -4.37 10.94
N THR A 41 3.00 -3.97 11.48
CA THR A 41 2.93 -3.34 12.80
C THR A 41 1.80 -3.96 13.59
N PHE A 42 2.14 -4.55 14.74
CA PHE A 42 1.20 -5.15 15.67
C PHE A 42 1.09 -4.29 16.91
N TYR A 43 -0.12 -3.90 17.27
CA TYR A 43 -0.39 -3.03 18.39
C TYR A 43 -0.78 -3.84 19.61
N TYR A 44 -0.17 -3.50 20.74
CA TYR A 44 -0.33 -4.17 22.02
C TYR A 44 -0.90 -3.23 23.08
N GLN A 45 -1.72 -3.80 23.97
CA GLN A 45 -2.17 -3.16 25.21
C GLN A 45 -2.15 -4.22 26.32
N LEU A 46 -1.35 -3.98 27.37
CA LEU A 46 -1.19 -4.90 28.52
C LEU A 46 -0.91 -6.35 28.10
N GLY A 47 -0.07 -6.54 27.08
CA GLY A 47 0.33 -7.85 26.56
C GLY A 47 -0.69 -8.56 25.68
N GLN A 48 -1.83 -7.92 25.37
CA GLN A 48 -2.83 -8.39 24.41
C GLN A 48 -2.68 -7.69 23.08
N LEU A 49 -2.98 -8.38 21.97
CA LEU A 49 -3.04 -7.74 20.65
C LEU A 49 -4.36 -7.00 20.50
N VAL A 50 -4.30 -5.75 20.04
CA VAL A 50 -5.50 -4.90 19.85
C VAL A 50 -5.74 -4.55 18.39
N TRP A 51 -4.68 -4.51 17.59
CA TRP A 51 -4.75 -4.30 16.15
C TRP A 51 -3.48 -4.77 15.45
N ALA A 52 -3.54 -4.90 14.13
CA ALA A 52 -2.37 -5.10 13.29
C ALA A 52 -2.61 -4.48 11.90
N THR A 53 -1.57 -3.93 11.30
CA THR A 53 -1.60 -3.28 9.97
C THR A 53 -0.33 -3.59 9.16
N GLY A 54 -0.31 -3.15 7.90
CA GLY A 54 0.76 -3.38 6.94
C GLY A 54 0.55 -4.65 6.09
N GLY A 55 1.66 -5.28 5.72
CA GLY A 55 1.68 -6.42 4.80
C GLY A 55 1.20 -6.06 3.39
N THR A 56 0.76 -7.08 2.66
CA THR A 56 0.27 -6.91 1.28
C THR A 56 -1.22 -6.61 1.30
N HIS A 57 -1.66 -5.67 0.46
CA HIS A 57 -3.08 -5.33 0.23
C HIS A 57 -3.92 -4.91 1.46
N PRO A 58 -3.49 -3.91 2.26
CA PRO A 58 -4.28 -3.42 3.40
C PRO A 58 -5.70 -2.98 3.02
N ALA A 59 -5.91 -2.34 1.87
CA ALA A 59 -7.23 -1.89 1.46
C ALA A 59 -8.16 -3.05 1.09
N ARG A 60 -7.67 -4.07 0.37
CA ARG A 60 -8.43 -5.30 0.12
C ARG A 60 -8.78 -6.01 1.42
N ARG A 61 -7.82 -6.16 2.35
CA ARG A 61 -8.04 -6.80 3.65
C ARG A 61 -9.17 -6.14 4.42
N TRP A 62 -9.13 -4.81 4.52
CA TRP A 62 -10.17 -4.06 5.21
C TRP A 62 -11.55 -4.28 4.55
N ARG A 63 -11.63 -4.15 3.22
CA ARG A 63 -12.88 -4.38 2.45
C ARG A 63 -13.44 -5.79 2.63
N ARG A 64 -12.59 -6.82 2.63
CA ARG A 64 -13.00 -8.21 2.89
C ARG A 64 -13.59 -8.37 4.29
N ASN A 65 -12.93 -7.80 5.29
CA ASN A 65 -13.38 -7.88 6.68
C ASN A 65 -14.70 -7.14 6.91
N ILE A 66 -14.87 -5.96 6.32
CA ILE A 66 -16.16 -5.23 6.37
C ILE A 66 -17.25 -6.02 5.64
N ALA A 67 -17.00 -6.49 4.42
CA ALA A 67 -18.01 -7.24 3.66
C ALA A 67 -18.44 -8.54 4.35
N LYS A 68 -17.52 -9.21 5.06
CA LYS A 68 -17.78 -10.46 5.77
C LYS A 68 -18.53 -10.24 7.10
N ASN A 69 -18.11 -9.25 7.90
CA ASN A 69 -18.57 -9.09 9.29
C ASN A 69 -19.61 -7.97 9.45
N CYS A 70 -19.67 -7.02 8.51
CA CYS A 70 -20.53 -5.85 8.54
C CYS A 70 -21.25 -5.65 7.19
N PRO A 71 -22.09 -6.61 6.75
CA PRO A 71 -22.76 -6.55 5.44
C PRO A 71 -23.69 -5.33 5.28
N GLN A 72 -24.08 -4.70 6.38
CA GLN A 72 -24.89 -3.48 6.40
C GLN A 72 -24.12 -2.21 6.00
N ILE A 73 -22.78 -2.26 5.98
CA ILE A 73 -21.95 -1.10 5.67
C ILE A 73 -21.72 -1.02 4.16
N ASP A 74 -22.16 0.08 3.55
CA ASP A 74 -21.79 0.39 2.17
C ASP A 74 -20.36 0.96 2.13
N ILE A 75 -19.40 0.10 1.77
CA ILE A 75 -17.98 0.43 1.61
C ILE A 75 -17.77 1.63 0.67
N ALA A 76 -18.62 1.80 -0.35
CA ALA A 76 -18.48 2.91 -1.30
C ALA A 76 -18.82 4.28 -0.68
N GLN A 77 -19.56 4.29 0.44
CA GLN A 77 -19.96 5.48 1.19
C GLN A 77 -19.08 5.73 2.41
N VAL A 78 -18.13 4.85 2.71
CA VAL A 78 -17.17 5.09 3.80
C VAL A 78 -16.19 6.17 3.33
N GLU A 79 -16.14 7.26 4.09
CA GLU A 79 -15.31 8.42 3.78
C GLU A 79 -14.06 8.43 4.66
N LEU A 80 -12.90 8.65 4.05
CA LEU A 80 -11.64 8.89 4.73
C LEU A 80 -11.32 10.39 4.73
N THR A 81 -10.90 10.94 5.87
CA THR A 81 -10.35 12.30 5.90
C THR A 81 -8.85 12.25 5.63
N SER A 82 -8.25 13.37 5.19
CA SER A 82 -6.80 13.46 4.99
C SER A 82 -6.01 13.21 6.28
N GLU A 83 -6.58 13.59 7.44
CA GLU A 83 -6.04 13.29 8.76
C GLU A 83 -6.01 11.78 9.06
N ASP A 84 -7.00 11.02 8.61
CA ASP A 84 -7.04 9.57 8.82
C ASP A 84 -5.89 8.86 8.10
N LEU A 85 -5.49 9.37 6.92
CA LEU A 85 -4.46 8.79 6.07
C LEU A 85 -3.03 9.06 6.54
N LEU A 86 -2.84 10.03 7.44
CA LEU A 86 -1.55 10.33 8.05
C LEU A 86 -1.17 9.35 9.17
N ILE A 87 -2.12 8.50 9.58
CA ILE A 87 -1.98 7.58 10.70
C ILE A 87 -1.76 6.16 10.15
N ASP A 88 -0.71 5.47 10.64
CA ASP A 88 -0.33 4.12 10.22
C ASP A 88 -1.47 3.07 10.40
N TYR A 89 -2.43 3.34 11.28
CA TYR A 89 -3.60 2.50 11.60
C TYR A 89 -4.95 3.14 11.19
N TRP A 90 -4.98 3.84 10.04
CA TRP A 90 -6.19 4.44 9.46
C TRP A 90 -7.39 3.49 9.43
N ASP A 91 -7.12 2.20 9.21
CA ASP A 91 -8.12 1.14 9.10
C ASP A 91 -8.82 0.83 10.42
N TYR A 92 -8.10 0.90 11.55
CA TYR A 92 -8.67 0.82 12.90
C TYR A 92 -9.49 2.07 13.24
N GLN A 93 -9.01 3.26 12.88
CA GLN A 93 -9.72 4.52 13.12
C GLN A 93 -11.10 4.52 12.44
N LEU A 94 -11.20 3.96 11.23
CA LEU A 94 -12.50 3.76 10.59
C LEU A 94 -13.45 2.87 11.42
N LEU A 95 -12.95 1.78 12.02
CA LEU A 95 -13.77 0.94 12.89
C LEU A 95 -14.26 1.71 14.12
N GLU A 96 -13.39 2.50 14.75
CA GLU A 96 -13.81 3.35 15.87
C GLU A 96 -14.89 4.37 15.46
N LYS A 97 -14.74 4.98 14.28
CA LYS A 97 -15.75 5.93 13.76
C LYS A 97 -17.09 5.24 13.50
N LEU A 98 -17.08 4.07 12.86
CA LEU A 98 -18.29 3.29 12.61
C LEU A 98 -18.97 2.85 13.92
N TYR A 99 -18.18 2.48 14.94
CA TYR A 99 -18.68 2.11 16.25
C TYR A 99 -19.27 3.29 17.03
N LYS A 100 -18.59 4.44 17.04
CA LYS A 100 -19.10 5.69 17.64
C LYS A 100 -20.41 6.14 16.99
N LYS A 101 -20.58 5.89 15.68
CA LYS A 101 -21.83 6.11 14.94
C LYS A 101 -22.88 5.01 15.14
N GLN A 102 -22.59 3.99 15.97
CA GLN A 102 -23.46 2.83 16.23
C GLN A 102 -23.82 2.02 14.97
N GLN A 103 -22.99 2.07 13.94
CA GLN A 103 -23.22 1.33 12.68
C GLN A 103 -22.69 -0.11 12.74
N ILE A 104 -21.78 -0.39 13.68
CA ILE A 104 -21.22 -1.71 13.96
C ILE A 104 -21.16 -1.97 15.46
N GLN A 105 -21.19 -3.25 15.85
CA GLN A 105 -21.17 -3.72 17.23
C GLN A 105 -19.79 -4.22 17.67
N ARG A 106 -19.59 -4.39 18.98
CA ARG A 106 -18.30 -4.82 19.56
C ARG A 106 -17.89 -6.22 19.07
N GLU A 107 -18.85 -7.11 18.89
CA GLU A 107 -18.67 -8.47 18.38
C GLU A 107 -18.18 -8.46 16.94
N GLN A 108 -18.71 -7.55 16.12
CA GLN A 108 -18.27 -7.36 14.73
C GLN A 108 -16.83 -6.82 14.69
N ILE A 109 -16.50 -5.85 15.55
CA ILE A 109 -15.12 -5.36 15.69
C ILE A 109 -14.19 -6.48 16.13
N LYS A 110 -14.58 -7.26 17.14
CA LYS A 110 -13.78 -8.40 17.60
C LYS A 110 -13.46 -9.36 16.46
N ALA A 111 -14.48 -9.73 15.67
CA ALA A 111 -14.29 -10.60 14.52
C ALA A 111 -13.34 -9.98 13.48
N ILE A 112 -13.43 -8.67 13.21
CA ILE A 112 -12.55 -7.97 12.28
C ILE A 112 -11.10 -7.94 12.81
N VAL A 113 -10.90 -7.66 14.10
CA VAL A 113 -9.59 -7.65 14.76
C VAL A 113 -8.95 -9.04 14.69
N ASP A 114 -9.68 -10.08 15.11
CA ASP A 114 -9.20 -11.47 15.10
C ASP A 114 -8.83 -11.92 13.67
N ASN A 115 -9.69 -11.65 12.68
CA ASN A 115 -9.42 -12.01 11.28
C ASN A 115 -8.23 -11.22 10.69
N THR A 116 -8.10 -9.93 11.01
CA THR A 116 -7.01 -9.07 10.51
C THR A 116 -5.66 -9.53 11.07
N ILE A 117 -5.58 -9.81 12.37
CA ILE A 117 -4.39 -10.36 13.00
C ILE A 117 -4.05 -11.73 12.41
N ALA A 118 -5.02 -12.62 12.25
CA ALA A 118 -4.80 -13.95 11.69
C ALA A 118 -4.26 -13.88 10.24
N GLU A 119 -4.81 -13.01 9.40
CA GLU A 119 -4.35 -12.81 8.02
C GLU A 119 -2.91 -12.27 8.00
N LEU A 120 -2.59 -11.29 8.85
CA LEU A 120 -1.26 -10.70 8.92
C LEU A 120 -0.19 -11.63 9.47
N LEU A 121 -0.55 -12.43 10.47
CA LEU A 121 0.33 -13.48 10.99
C LEU A 121 0.59 -14.56 9.93
N PHE A 122 -0.42 -14.92 9.13
CA PHE A 122 -0.26 -15.85 8.01
C PHE A 122 0.70 -15.28 6.95
N ASP A 123 0.49 -14.04 6.52
CA ASP A 123 1.37 -13.34 5.58
C ASP A 123 2.81 -13.28 6.10
N LEU A 124 2.98 -13.02 7.40
CA LEU A 124 4.28 -12.93 8.04
C LEU A 124 5.03 -14.27 8.02
N VAL A 125 4.38 -15.39 8.36
CA VAL A 125 4.99 -16.72 8.30
C VAL A 125 5.33 -17.12 6.86
N GLN A 126 4.44 -16.82 5.91
CA GLN A 126 4.72 -17.04 4.50
C GLN A 126 5.99 -16.30 4.04
N GLN A 127 6.17 -15.06 4.47
CA GLN A 127 7.35 -14.25 4.15
C GLN A 127 8.61 -14.72 4.89
N ALA A 128 8.47 -15.14 6.15
CA ALA A 128 9.55 -15.73 6.95
C ALA A 128 10.18 -16.95 6.28
N ASN A 129 9.39 -17.66 5.46
CA ASN A 129 9.85 -18.84 4.74
C ASN A 129 10.67 -18.52 3.49
N SER A 130 10.57 -17.29 2.99
CA SER A 130 11.24 -16.86 1.75
C SER A 130 12.32 -15.80 2.01
N THR A 131 12.30 -15.13 3.17
CA THR A 131 13.14 -13.96 3.46
C THR A 131 13.55 -13.89 4.93
N SER A 132 14.69 -13.24 5.19
CA SER A 132 15.07 -12.85 6.55
C SER A 132 14.17 -11.72 7.06
N LEU A 133 13.73 -11.83 8.30
CA LEU A 133 12.92 -10.82 8.97
C LEU A 133 13.72 -10.15 10.07
N SER A 134 13.55 -8.83 10.21
CA SER A 134 14.05 -8.04 11.32
C SER A 134 12.88 -7.50 12.13
N CYS A 135 12.99 -7.62 13.44
CA CYS A 135 12.12 -6.93 14.37
C CYS A 135 12.86 -5.71 14.89
N ASP A 136 12.22 -4.54 14.86
CA ASP A 136 12.70 -3.40 15.65
C ASP A 136 12.50 -3.79 17.12
N GLY A 137 13.52 -4.41 17.72
CA GLY A 137 13.42 -5.02 19.05
C GLY A 137 12.90 -4.01 20.05
N LEU A 138 11.96 -4.42 20.92
CA LEU A 138 11.27 -3.65 21.98
C LEU A 138 11.98 -2.33 22.31
N ARG A 139 11.83 -1.32 21.44
CA ARG A 139 12.45 -0.03 21.68
C ARG A 139 11.55 0.60 22.72
N LEU A 140 12.00 0.49 23.97
CA LEU A 140 11.61 1.38 25.04
C LEU A 140 11.83 2.79 24.50
N ALA A 141 10.79 3.37 23.90
CA ALA A 141 10.76 4.78 23.57
C ALA A 141 10.66 5.54 24.89
N LYS A 142 11.77 5.56 25.64
CA LYS A 142 12.05 6.64 26.57
C LYS A 142 12.13 7.90 25.72
N GLY A 143 11.03 8.65 25.66
CA GLY A 143 11.06 10.06 25.26
C GLY A 143 10.48 10.44 23.90
N GLN A 144 9.79 9.57 23.15
CA GLN A 144 8.98 10.01 22.01
C GLN A 144 7.54 9.53 22.20
N GLN A 145 6.62 10.50 22.22
CA GLN A 145 5.23 10.39 22.67
C GLN A 145 4.38 9.39 21.86
N GLN A 146 3.60 8.61 22.63
CA GLN A 146 2.20 8.20 22.42
C GLN A 146 1.80 7.33 21.20
N VAL A 147 1.79 6.00 21.39
CA VAL A 147 0.79 5.13 20.74
C VAL A 147 -0.49 5.18 21.57
N ARG A 148 -1.48 5.95 21.12
CA ARG A 148 -2.81 6.11 21.77
C ARG A 148 -3.83 5.11 21.20
N LEU A 149 -3.73 3.86 21.61
CA LEU A 149 -4.89 2.95 21.67
C LEU A 149 -5.25 2.75 23.14
N GLU A 150 -5.49 3.85 23.87
CA GLU A 150 -5.64 3.84 25.33
C GLU A 150 -6.86 3.02 25.81
N ALA A 151 -7.89 2.88 24.95
CA ALA A 151 -9.10 2.12 25.24
C ALA A 151 -9.55 1.28 24.01
N PRO A 152 -8.86 0.17 23.69
CA PRO A 152 -9.18 -0.63 22.53
C PRO A 152 -10.56 -1.27 22.68
N ILE A 153 -11.38 -1.22 21.62
CA ILE A 153 -12.75 -1.75 21.66
C ILE A 153 -12.75 -3.28 21.87
N SER A 154 -11.75 -3.95 21.31
CA SER A 154 -11.55 -5.40 21.42
C SER A 154 -10.06 -5.75 21.47
N SER A 155 -9.77 -6.97 21.91
CA SER A 155 -8.43 -7.54 21.93
C SER A 155 -8.46 -9.05 21.64
N THR A 156 -7.28 -9.56 21.29
CA THR A 156 -7.02 -10.94 20.94
C THR A 156 -5.86 -11.47 21.78
N CYS A 157 -6.06 -12.65 22.36
CA CYS A 157 -5.00 -13.33 23.10
C CYS A 157 -3.90 -13.81 22.15
N VAL A 158 -2.66 -13.44 22.45
CA VAL A 158 -1.48 -13.75 21.62
C VAL A 158 -1.32 -15.25 21.41
N SER A 159 -1.50 -16.06 22.45
CA SER A 159 -1.35 -17.52 22.34
C SER A 159 -2.39 -18.15 21.41
N ILE A 160 -3.62 -17.64 21.41
CA ILE A 160 -4.69 -18.09 20.50
C ILE A 160 -4.35 -17.68 19.07
N ALA A 161 -3.96 -16.42 18.85
CA ALA A 161 -3.60 -15.93 17.52
C ALA A 161 -2.43 -16.70 16.91
N LEU A 162 -1.37 -16.93 17.68
CA LEU A 162 -0.20 -17.69 17.24
C LEU A 162 -0.54 -19.16 16.96
N LYS A 163 -1.37 -19.80 17.80
CA LYS A 163 -1.83 -21.17 17.54
C LYS A 163 -2.64 -21.26 16.24
N GLN A 164 -3.58 -20.34 16.04
CA GLN A 164 -4.38 -20.30 14.82
C GLN A 164 -3.52 -20.08 13.57
N MET A 165 -2.52 -19.20 13.65
CA MET A 165 -1.53 -18.99 12.60
C MET A 165 -0.78 -20.28 12.27
N GLN A 166 -0.24 -20.97 13.28
CA GLN A 166 0.48 -22.24 13.10
C GLN A 166 -0.41 -23.32 12.45
N ASP A 167 -1.61 -23.53 13.00
CA ASP A 167 -2.57 -24.51 12.48
C ASP A 167 -2.97 -24.20 11.02
N SER A 168 -3.14 -22.92 10.68
CA SER A 168 -3.51 -22.49 9.34
C SER A 168 -2.36 -22.66 8.35
N TRP A 169 -1.13 -22.30 8.75
CA TRP A 169 0.06 -22.46 7.93
C TRP A 169 0.38 -23.93 7.69
N GLN A 170 0.29 -24.77 8.71
CA GLN A 170 0.52 -26.21 8.60
C GLN A 170 -0.45 -26.83 7.59
N LYS A 171 -1.76 -26.60 7.74
CA LYS A 171 -2.79 -27.09 6.80
C LYS A 171 -2.58 -26.60 5.37
N TRP A 172 -2.11 -25.36 5.21
CA TRP A 172 -1.80 -24.79 3.91
C TRP A 172 -0.59 -25.48 3.27
N SER A 173 0.49 -25.66 4.02
CA SER A 173 1.71 -26.33 3.56
C SER A 173 1.44 -27.81 3.20
N GLU A 174 0.75 -28.55 4.08
CA GLU A 174 0.38 -29.96 3.86
C GLU A 174 -0.53 -30.17 2.65
N ALA A 175 -1.30 -29.14 2.25
CA ALA A 175 -2.10 -29.16 1.03
C ALA A 175 -1.26 -28.94 -0.25
N GLY A 176 0.07 -28.86 -0.14
CA GLY A 176 0.97 -28.56 -1.25
C GLY A 176 0.95 -27.09 -1.66
N LEU A 177 0.45 -26.20 -0.79
CA LEU A 177 0.28 -24.78 -1.11
C LEU A 177 1.40 -23.87 -0.60
N GLY A 178 2.45 -24.41 0.04
CA GLY A 178 3.49 -23.63 0.72
C GLY A 178 4.20 -22.58 -0.17
N SER A 179 4.29 -22.81 -1.48
CA SER A 179 4.89 -21.89 -2.45
C SER A 179 3.92 -20.83 -3.01
N PHE A 180 2.63 -20.91 -2.68
CA PHE A 180 1.61 -20.02 -3.22
C PHE A 180 1.20 -18.97 -2.21
N SER A 181 1.13 -17.70 -2.67
CA SER A 181 0.59 -16.62 -1.86
C SER A 181 -0.93 -16.46 -2.06
N PRO A 182 -1.73 -16.47 -0.96
CA PRO A 182 -3.14 -16.08 -1.01
C PRO A 182 -3.40 -14.66 -1.54
N ASN A 183 -2.37 -13.82 -1.61
CA ASN A 183 -2.45 -12.46 -2.16
C ASN A 183 -2.46 -12.44 -3.69
N LEU A 184 -2.11 -13.53 -4.37
CA LEU A 184 -2.15 -13.65 -5.83
C LEU A 184 -3.60 -13.74 -6.33
N GLY A 185 -3.85 -13.15 -7.50
CA GLY A 185 -5.09 -13.31 -8.23
C GLY A 185 -5.03 -14.46 -9.22
N VAL A 186 -6.20 -14.88 -9.71
CA VAL A 186 -6.33 -16.01 -10.64
C VAL A 186 -6.89 -15.52 -11.96
N VAL A 187 -6.21 -15.82 -13.06
CA VAL A 187 -6.64 -15.48 -14.43
C VAL A 187 -6.83 -16.74 -15.27
N LEU A 188 -7.86 -16.74 -16.11
CA LEU A 188 -8.13 -17.83 -17.06
C LEU A 188 -7.28 -17.65 -18.32
N ARG A 189 -6.45 -18.63 -18.66
CA ARG A 189 -5.57 -18.64 -19.84
C ARG A 189 -6.10 -19.48 -20.98
N LYS A 190 -6.75 -20.61 -20.68
CA LYS A 190 -7.30 -21.54 -21.69
C LYS A 190 -8.82 -21.68 -21.55
N PRO A 191 -9.60 -20.67 -21.94
CA PRO A 191 -11.06 -20.68 -21.79
C PRO A 191 -11.74 -21.82 -22.55
N GLU A 192 -11.30 -22.11 -23.77
CA GLU A 192 -11.87 -23.20 -24.60
C GLU A 192 -11.67 -24.58 -23.97
N GLN A 193 -10.51 -24.83 -23.36
CA GLN A 193 -10.23 -26.08 -22.69
C GLN A 193 -11.13 -26.27 -21.47
N LEU A 194 -11.35 -25.21 -20.69
CA LEU A 194 -12.26 -25.27 -19.54
C LEU A 194 -13.71 -25.50 -19.97
N GLN A 195 -14.18 -24.84 -21.03
CA GLN A 195 -15.56 -25.02 -21.55
C GLN A 195 -15.86 -26.46 -21.97
N ARG A 196 -14.85 -27.23 -22.41
CA ARG A 196 -15.02 -28.65 -22.74
C ARG A 196 -15.09 -29.55 -21.50
N GLN A 197 -14.54 -29.11 -20.37
CA GLN A 197 -14.46 -29.90 -19.14
C GLN A 197 -15.64 -29.68 -18.19
N VAL A 198 -16.33 -28.53 -18.28
CA VAL A 198 -17.39 -28.16 -17.34
C VAL A 198 -18.67 -27.74 -18.06
N SER A 199 -19.81 -27.79 -17.37
CA SER A 199 -21.07 -27.31 -17.94
C SER A 199 -21.04 -25.80 -18.22
N PRO A 200 -21.83 -25.28 -19.17
CA PRO A 200 -21.87 -23.85 -19.47
C PRO A 200 -22.16 -22.97 -18.25
N ALA A 201 -23.01 -23.43 -17.33
CA ALA A 201 -23.32 -22.73 -16.09
C ALA A 201 -22.11 -22.65 -15.14
N VAL A 202 -21.38 -23.76 -14.99
CA VAL A 202 -20.14 -23.81 -14.18
C VAL A 202 -19.07 -22.93 -14.80
N TYR A 203 -18.89 -22.98 -16.12
CA TYR A 203 -17.94 -22.11 -16.83
C TYR A 203 -18.27 -20.63 -16.61
N LYS A 204 -19.53 -20.23 -16.78
CA LYS A 204 -19.96 -18.83 -16.60
C LYS A 204 -19.68 -18.34 -15.17
N ASN A 205 -19.95 -19.18 -14.16
CA ASN A 205 -19.66 -18.86 -12.77
C ASN A 205 -18.14 -18.78 -12.51
N PHE A 206 -17.37 -19.71 -13.05
CA PHE A 206 -15.91 -19.74 -12.91
C PHE A 206 -15.26 -18.52 -13.55
N ALA A 207 -15.57 -18.23 -14.82
CA ALA A 207 -15.03 -17.09 -15.57
C ALA A 207 -15.41 -15.73 -14.97
N LYS A 208 -16.57 -15.63 -14.27
CA LYS A 208 -16.98 -14.42 -13.57
C LYS A 208 -16.00 -14.01 -12.46
N PHE A 209 -15.40 -14.99 -11.78
CA PHE A 209 -14.51 -14.75 -10.64
C PHE A 209 -13.03 -14.90 -11.01
N ILE A 210 -12.69 -15.77 -11.97
CA ILE A 210 -11.31 -16.05 -12.38
C ILE A 210 -10.92 -15.14 -13.56
N ASN A 211 -10.77 -13.85 -13.25
CA ASN A 211 -10.56 -12.78 -14.24
C ASN A 211 -9.37 -11.86 -13.92
N GLY A 212 -8.51 -12.24 -12.96
CA GLY A 212 -7.36 -11.46 -12.53
C GLY A 212 -7.68 -10.23 -11.66
N LYS A 213 -8.94 -9.99 -11.27
CA LYS A 213 -9.30 -8.84 -10.42
C LYS A 213 -9.31 -9.14 -8.92
N TYR A 214 -9.44 -10.41 -8.55
CA TYR A 214 -9.64 -10.87 -7.18
C TYR A 214 -8.46 -11.74 -6.75
N SER A 215 -7.91 -11.47 -5.56
CA SER A 215 -6.95 -12.37 -4.93
C SER A 215 -7.63 -13.66 -4.46
N LEU A 216 -6.86 -14.69 -4.13
CA LEU A 216 -7.40 -15.92 -3.52
C LEU A 216 -8.18 -15.62 -2.23
N TRP A 217 -7.72 -14.65 -1.43
CA TRP A 217 -8.49 -14.13 -0.29
C TRP A 217 -9.85 -13.54 -0.69
N ASP A 218 -9.88 -12.72 -1.75
CA ASP A 218 -11.12 -12.10 -2.23
C ASP A 218 -12.10 -13.14 -2.78
N LEU A 219 -11.58 -14.15 -3.50
CA LEU A 219 -12.35 -15.27 -4.01
C LEU A 219 -12.98 -16.07 -2.88
N ALA A 220 -12.22 -16.37 -1.82
CA ALA A 220 -12.70 -17.09 -0.65
C ALA A 220 -13.92 -16.39 -0.01
N VAL A 221 -13.83 -15.08 0.21
CA VAL A 221 -14.95 -14.30 0.77
C VAL A 221 -16.16 -14.29 -0.18
N LYS A 222 -15.95 -14.10 -1.50
CA LYS A 222 -17.05 -14.11 -2.48
C LYS A 222 -17.73 -15.46 -2.61
N MET A 223 -16.98 -16.54 -2.46
CA MET A 223 -17.48 -17.92 -2.48
C MET A 223 -18.01 -18.38 -1.11
N LYS A 224 -17.92 -17.53 -0.07
CA LYS A 224 -18.29 -17.85 1.32
C LYS A 224 -17.58 -19.11 1.84
N GLN A 225 -16.32 -19.28 1.48
CA GLN A 225 -15.47 -20.40 1.89
C GLN A 225 -14.18 -19.88 2.53
N SER A 226 -13.43 -20.76 3.20
CA SER A 226 -12.06 -20.45 3.60
C SER A 226 -11.12 -20.48 2.40
N VAL A 227 -9.97 -19.79 2.49
CA VAL A 227 -9.03 -19.66 1.36
C VAL A 227 -8.39 -20.99 0.95
N LEU A 228 -8.19 -21.89 1.91
CA LEU A 228 -7.58 -23.20 1.70
C LEU A 228 -8.35 -24.08 0.69
N PRO A 229 -9.63 -24.42 0.90
CA PRO A 229 -10.39 -25.25 -0.05
C PRO A 229 -10.54 -24.58 -1.41
N VAL A 230 -10.70 -23.25 -1.47
CA VAL A 230 -10.78 -22.52 -2.74
C VAL A 230 -9.49 -22.67 -3.52
N THR A 231 -8.34 -22.41 -2.88
CA THR A 231 -7.04 -22.49 -3.54
C THR A 231 -6.72 -23.93 -3.96
N ARG A 232 -7.00 -24.91 -3.08
CA ARG A 232 -6.81 -26.33 -3.39
C ARG A 232 -7.66 -26.78 -4.58
N SER A 233 -8.89 -26.26 -4.71
CA SER A 233 -9.77 -26.59 -5.86
C SER A 233 -9.25 -26.05 -7.19
N LEU A 234 -8.39 -25.02 -7.17
CA LEU A 234 -7.79 -24.41 -8.35
C LEU A 234 -6.52 -25.13 -8.82
N LEU A 235 -5.86 -25.90 -7.96
CA LEU A 235 -4.59 -26.58 -8.27
C LEU A 235 -4.62 -27.42 -9.56
N PRO A 236 -5.63 -28.25 -9.83
CA PRO A 236 -5.66 -29.03 -11.08
C PRO A 236 -5.65 -28.13 -12.33
N TYR A 237 -6.35 -26.99 -12.28
CA TYR A 237 -6.41 -26.04 -13.38
C TYR A 237 -5.11 -25.24 -13.53
N ILE A 238 -4.43 -24.94 -12.41
CA ILE A 238 -3.10 -24.32 -12.39
C ILE A 238 -2.07 -25.28 -13.03
N HIS A 239 -2.05 -26.55 -12.62
CA HIS A 239 -1.12 -27.55 -13.19
C HIS A 239 -1.36 -27.82 -14.67
N GLN A 240 -2.60 -27.75 -15.15
CA GLN A 240 -2.92 -27.87 -16.58
C GLN A 240 -2.66 -26.58 -17.39
N GLY A 241 -2.27 -25.49 -16.72
CA GLY A 241 -2.13 -24.16 -17.32
C GLY A 241 -3.44 -23.58 -17.85
N ILE A 242 -4.58 -24.06 -17.35
CA ILE A 242 -5.91 -23.51 -17.67
C ILE A 242 -6.07 -22.17 -16.97
N THR A 243 -5.61 -22.09 -15.72
CA THR A 243 -5.56 -20.87 -14.91
C THR A 243 -4.13 -20.56 -14.52
N GLU A 244 -3.82 -19.29 -14.33
CA GLU A 244 -2.52 -18.83 -13.85
C GLU A 244 -2.70 -17.92 -12.63
N LEU A 245 -1.74 -17.97 -11.71
CA LEU A 245 -1.66 -17.04 -10.59
C LEU A 245 -0.82 -15.82 -10.99
N ILE A 246 -1.38 -14.64 -10.78
CA ILE A 246 -0.75 -13.36 -11.13
C ILE A 246 -0.73 -12.43 -9.93
N GLU A 247 0.22 -11.51 -9.91
CA GLU A 247 0.15 -10.38 -8.99
C GLU A 247 -1.06 -9.51 -9.35
N VAL A 248 -1.72 -8.99 -8.31
CA VAL A 248 -2.83 -8.06 -8.45
C VAL A 248 -2.52 -6.84 -7.59
N PRO A 249 -2.86 -5.62 -8.01
CA PRO A 249 -2.63 -4.43 -7.20
C PRO A 249 -3.57 -4.39 -5.99
N ASP A 250 -3.27 -3.60 -4.96
CA ASP A 250 -4.26 -3.29 -3.93
C ASP A 250 -5.46 -2.53 -4.53
N LEU A 251 -6.57 -2.48 -3.80
CA LEU A 251 -7.72 -1.68 -4.19
C LEU A 251 -7.52 -0.22 -3.78
N PRO A 252 -8.08 0.74 -4.53
CA PRO A 252 -8.07 2.13 -4.08
C PRO A 252 -8.80 2.25 -2.74
N LEU A 253 -8.34 3.14 -1.86
CA LEU A 253 -9.00 3.41 -0.59
C LEU A 253 -10.43 3.99 -0.79
N PRO A 254 -11.33 3.83 0.20
CA PRO A 254 -12.65 4.51 0.19
C PRO A 254 -12.55 6.03 0.00
N ARG A 255 -13.60 6.67 -0.53
CA ARG A 255 -13.58 8.06 -1.04
C ARG A 255 -13.04 9.05 0.00
N THR A 256 -12.04 9.85 -0.37
CA THR A 256 -11.64 11.04 0.38
C THR A 256 -12.50 12.23 -0.02
N LYS A 257 -13.12 12.92 0.94
CA LYS A 257 -13.68 14.25 0.69
C LYS A 257 -12.53 15.26 0.64
N VAL A 258 -11.89 15.36 -0.51
CA VAL A 258 -11.08 16.55 -0.82
C VAL A 258 -12.04 17.58 -1.41
N LYS A 259 -12.25 18.70 -0.72
CA LYS A 259 -12.89 19.88 -1.35
C LYS A 259 -12.02 20.26 -2.55
N HIS A 260 -12.54 20.04 -3.75
CA HIS A 260 -11.84 20.39 -4.99
C HIS A 260 -11.68 21.90 -5.11
N ASN A 261 -10.48 22.40 -4.84
CA ASN A 261 -9.97 23.71 -5.29
C ASN A 261 -8.61 23.52 -5.99
N TYR A 262 -8.44 22.46 -6.80
CA TYR A 262 -7.23 22.29 -7.61
C TYR A 262 -7.58 22.49 -9.07
N ASN A 263 -6.97 23.52 -9.67
CA ASN A 263 -7.08 23.81 -11.10
C ASN A 263 -6.23 22.79 -11.85
N PHE A 264 -6.87 21.80 -12.46
CA PHE A 264 -6.19 20.99 -13.46
C PHE A 264 -5.94 21.85 -14.69
N THR A 265 -4.67 22.07 -15.03
CA THR A 265 -4.32 22.51 -16.38
C THR A 265 -4.58 21.34 -17.32
N GLN A 266 -5.64 21.43 -18.14
CA GLN A 266 -5.93 20.42 -19.16
C GLN A 266 -4.94 20.56 -20.33
N PRO A 267 -4.16 19.52 -20.70
CA PRO A 267 -3.40 19.53 -21.93
C PRO A 267 -4.21 18.93 -23.09
N ARG A 268 -3.72 19.18 -24.30
CA ARG A 268 -4.33 18.84 -25.59
C ARG A 268 -4.55 17.34 -25.85
N THR A 269 -4.10 16.42 -24.99
CA THR A 269 -4.21 14.96 -25.18
C THR A 269 -4.42 14.18 -23.87
N LYS A 270 -5.41 13.28 -23.82
CA LYS A 270 -5.81 12.48 -22.63
C LYS A 270 -4.75 11.49 -22.08
N ASN A 271 -3.67 11.23 -22.83
CA ASN A 271 -2.64 10.22 -22.49
C ASN A 271 -1.27 10.81 -22.13
N ALA A 272 -1.13 12.12 -21.96
CA ALA A 272 0.15 12.72 -21.60
C ALA A 272 0.56 12.37 -20.15
N PRO A 273 1.86 12.19 -19.84
CA PRO A 273 2.33 11.99 -18.48
C PRO A 273 1.85 13.09 -17.53
N LEU A 274 1.51 12.69 -16.30
CA LEU A 274 1.09 13.57 -15.21
C LEU A 274 2.26 13.86 -14.29
N ILE A 275 2.53 15.14 -14.07
CA ILE A 275 3.57 15.62 -13.18
C ILE A 275 2.91 16.32 -12.00
N ALA A 276 3.32 15.98 -10.79
CA ALA A 276 2.88 16.64 -9.58
C ALA A 276 3.96 17.54 -9.00
N CYS A 277 3.56 18.63 -8.37
CA CYS A 277 4.43 19.48 -7.55
C CYS A 277 3.82 19.66 -6.16
N VAL A 278 4.60 19.35 -5.13
CA VAL A 278 4.29 19.61 -3.73
C VAL A 278 5.21 20.71 -3.23
N ASP A 279 4.67 21.92 -3.10
CA ASP A 279 5.43 23.11 -2.71
C ASP A 279 4.44 24.16 -2.17
N ASP A 280 4.68 24.70 -0.98
CA ASP A 280 3.80 25.72 -0.37
C ASP A 280 3.96 27.09 -1.02
N SER A 281 5.02 27.31 -1.83
CA SER A 281 5.20 28.52 -2.62
C SER A 281 4.32 28.53 -3.87
N PRO A 282 3.33 29.44 -3.96
CA PRO A 282 2.49 29.55 -5.15
C PRO A 282 3.29 29.94 -6.39
N GLN A 283 4.41 30.65 -6.20
CA GLN A 283 5.29 31.09 -7.28
C GLN A 283 6.02 29.91 -7.92
N VAL A 284 6.56 28.98 -7.11
CA VAL A 284 7.25 27.79 -7.62
C VAL A 284 6.26 26.86 -8.32
N CYS A 285 5.10 26.61 -7.71
CA CYS A 285 4.02 25.82 -8.32
C CYS A 285 3.58 26.40 -9.67
N LYS A 286 3.36 27.72 -9.77
CA LYS A 286 2.96 28.38 -11.02
C LYS A 286 4.04 28.34 -12.09
N MET A 287 5.31 28.48 -11.70
CA MET A 287 6.43 28.38 -12.63
C MET A 287 6.51 26.97 -13.23
N LEU A 288 6.44 25.93 -12.39
CA LEU A 288 6.42 24.54 -12.85
C LEU A 288 5.19 24.25 -13.71
N GLU A 289 4.01 24.75 -13.34
CA GLU A 289 2.81 24.60 -14.16
C GLU A 289 2.99 25.19 -15.57
N MET A 290 3.58 26.39 -15.68
CA MET A 290 3.85 27.02 -16.98
C MET A 290 4.87 26.22 -17.79
N ILE A 291 5.97 25.76 -17.17
CA ILE A 291 7.01 24.96 -17.82
C ILE A 291 6.42 23.65 -18.33
N ILE A 292 5.75 22.89 -17.46
CA ILE A 292 5.19 21.57 -17.80
C ILE A 292 4.03 21.69 -18.80
N GLY A 293 3.11 22.63 -18.57
CA GLY A 293 1.93 22.81 -19.42
C GLY A 293 2.29 23.30 -20.83
N SER A 294 3.28 24.18 -20.98
CA SER A 294 3.76 24.62 -22.29
C SER A 294 4.42 23.51 -23.12
N ASN A 295 4.92 22.46 -22.45
CA ASN A 295 5.47 21.26 -23.07
C ASN A 295 4.42 20.14 -23.30
N GLY A 296 3.13 20.44 -23.16
CA GLY A 296 2.03 19.52 -23.49
C GLY A 296 1.77 18.40 -22.48
N LEU A 297 2.39 18.48 -21.30
CA LEU A 297 2.25 17.51 -20.22
C LEU A 297 1.13 17.90 -19.25
N ARG A 298 0.62 16.92 -18.49
CA ARG A 298 -0.37 17.18 -17.44
C ARG A 298 0.35 17.64 -16.17
N PHE A 299 -0.22 18.61 -15.46
CA PHE A 299 0.32 19.10 -14.21
C PHE A 299 -0.73 19.12 -13.10
N ILE A 300 -0.32 18.82 -11.88
CA ILE A 300 -1.11 19.01 -10.67
C ILE A 300 -0.26 19.71 -9.60
N ASN A 301 -0.79 20.79 -9.05
CA ASN A 301 -0.17 21.50 -7.93
C ASN A 301 -0.77 21.02 -6.60
N ILE A 302 0.08 20.97 -5.57
CA ILE A 302 -0.28 20.58 -4.22
C ILE A 302 0.40 21.58 -3.28
N GLN A 303 -0.32 22.66 -2.96
CA GLN A 303 0.20 23.75 -2.14
C GLN A 303 0.06 23.50 -0.64
N ASP A 304 -0.88 22.65 -0.24
CA ASP A 304 -1.02 22.22 1.15
C ASP A 304 -0.26 20.90 1.32
N PRO A 305 0.90 20.91 2.00
CA PRO A 305 1.72 19.72 2.19
C PRO A 305 0.98 18.60 2.93
N VAL A 306 -0.01 18.95 3.76
CA VAL A 306 -0.85 17.99 4.49
C VAL A 306 -1.75 17.19 3.53
N GLN A 307 -2.09 17.78 2.37
CA GLN A 307 -2.87 17.14 1.31
C GLN A 307 -2.00 16.40 0.27
N ALA A 308 -0.68 16.46 0.39
CA ALA A 308 0.21 15.90 -0.62
C ALA A 308 0.01 14.40 -0.83
N LEU A 309 0.15 13.63 0.24
CA LEU A 309 0.03 12.17 0.17
C LEU A 309 -1.33 11.70 -0.40
N PRO A 310 -2.51 12.18 0.08
CA PRO A 310 -3.79 11.73 -0.47
C PRO A 310 -3.98 12.12 -1.94
N ILE A 311 -3.58 13.33 -2.35
CA ILE A 311 -3.70 13.77 -3.74
C ILE A 311 -2.79 12.96 -4.64
N LEU A 312 -1.56 12.70 -4.22
CA LEU A 312 -0.62 11.87 -4.96
C LEU A 312 -1.17 10.45 -5.14
N ILE A 313 -1.66 9.81 -4.06
CA ILE A 313 -2.26 8.46 -4.10
C ILE A 313 -3.41 8.38 -5.12
N GLN A 314 -4.28 9.40 -5.14
CA GLN A 314 -5.42 9.44 -6.04
C GLN A 314 -5.03 9.70 -7.50
N SER A 315 -4.07 10.60 -7.72
CA SER A 315 -3.71 11.06 -9.07
C SER A 315 -2.66 10.18 -9.75
N GLN A 316 -1.85 9.44 -8.97
CA GLN A 316 -0.76 8.58 -9.42
C GLN A 316 0.09 9.24 -10.52
N PRO A 317 0.76 10.36 -10.21
CA PRO A 317 1.61 11.04 -11.18
C PRO A 317 2.79 10.16 -11.59
N ASP A 318 3.23 10.37 -12.82
CA ASP A 318 4.39 9.73 -13.42
C ASP A 318 5.70 10.32 -12.88
N LEU A 319 5.69 11.57 -12.39
CA LEU A 319 6.83 12.23 -11.73
C LEU A 319 6.36 13.22 -10.65
N ILE A 320 7.11 13.33 -9.56
CA ILE A 320 6.81 14.21 -8.43
C ILE A 320 7.97 15.16 -8.17
N PHE A 321 7.71 16.46 -8.20
CA PHE A 321 8.56 17.48 -7.61
C PHE A 321 8.13 17.74 -6.16
N LEU A 322 9.08 17.74 -5.22
CA LEU A 322 8.80 17.87 -3.78
C LEU A 322 9.73 18.90 -3.13
N ASP A 323 9.16 19.94 -2.53
CA ASP A 323 9.92 20.82 -1.63
C ASP A 323 10.23 20.11 -0.30
N LEU A 324 11.41 20.39 0.24
CA LEU A 324 11.81 19.92 1.56
C LEU A 324 11.45 20.88 2.68
N MET A 325 11.40 22.18 2.37
CA MET A 325 11.29 23.26 3.34
C MET A 325 9.89 23.85 3.33
N MET A 326 8.91 23.07 3.82
CA MET A 326 7.52 23.49 3.91
C MET A 326 7.10 23.70 5.37
N PRO A 327 6.16 24.62 5.66
CA PRO A 327 5.55 24.76 6.97
C PRO A 327 4.71 23.52 7.29
N VAL A 328 4.65 23.16 8.58
CA VAL A 328 3.81 22.07 9.14
C VAL A 328 4.27 20.65 8.78
N VAL A 329 4.70 20.38 7.55
CA VAL A 329 5.13 19.05 7.10
C VAL A 329 6.61 19.05 6.74
N ASN A 330 7.35 18.11 7.32
CA ASN A 330 8.74 17.87 6.97
C ASN A 330 8.83 17.14 5.61
N GLY A 331 9.32 17.81 4.57
CA GLY A 331 9.42 17.22 3.23
C GLY A 331 10.34 16.00 3.15
N TYR A 332 11.31 15.85 4.05
CA TYR A 332 12.10 14.62 4.16
C TYR A 332 11.26 13.43 4.64
N GLU A 333 10.35 13.65 5.60
CA GLU A 333 9.43 12.62 6.08
C GLU A 333 8.42 12.25 5.01
N LEU A 334 7.87 13.25 4.30
CA LEU A 334 6.97 13.01 3.18
C LEU A 334 7.66 12.23 2.04
N CYS A 335 8.90 12.56 1.71
CA CYS A 335 9.73 11.78 0.77
C CYS A 335 9.86 10.32 1.22
N ALA A 336 10.17 10.10 2.50
CA ALA A 336 10.29 8.76 3.07
C ALA A 336 8.96 8.00 3.04
N GLN A 337 7.84 8.66 3.32
CA GLN A 337 6.50 8.09 3.26
C GLN A 337 6.12 7.70 1.83
N LEU A 338 6.37 8.57 0.85
CA LEU A 338 6.15 8.28 -0.56
C LEU A 338 6.99 7.08 -1.02
N ARG A 339 8.26 7.02 -0.63
CA ARG A 339 9.13 5.87 -0.96
C ARG A 339 8.73 4.57 -0.29
N ARG A 340 8.08 4.62 0.88
CA ARG A 340 7.51 3.44 1.54
C ARG A 340 6.20 2.98 0.91
N SER A 341 5.54 3.83 0.13
CA SER A 341 4.32 3.47 -0.59
C SER A 341 4.66 2.63 -1.82
N SER A 342 4.05 1.45 -1.95
CA SER A 342 4.21 0.59 -3.13
C SER A 342 3.77 1.27 -4.43
N VAL A 343 2.87 2.26 -4.33
CA VAL A 343 2.39 3.04 -5.47
C VAL A 343 3.48 3.98 -6.02
N PHE A 344 4.36 4.50 -5.16
CA PHE A 344 5.38 5.50 -5.55
C PHE A 344 6.82 5.01 -5.41
N ALA A 345 7.02 3.74 -5.06
CA ALA A 345 8.35 3.16 -4.87
C ALA A 345 9.28 3.41 -6.07
N ASN A 346 8.73 3.32 -7.28
CA ASN A 346 9.46 3.53 -8.53
C ASN A 346 9.17 4.88 -9.20
N THR A 347 8.25 5.68 -8.68
CA THR A 347 7.93 7.00 -9.27
C THR A 347 9.11 7.96 -9.03
N PRO A 348 9.68 8.57 -10.08
CA PRO A 348 10.70 9.60 -9.96
C PRO A 348 10.26 10.71 -9.00
N LEU A 349 11.03 10.89 -7.91
CA LEU A 349 10.76 11.92 -6.90
C LEU A 349 11.97 12.84 -6.84
N VAL A 350 11.74 14.08 -7.26
CA VAL A 350 12.77 15.08 -7.50
C VAL A 350 12.60 16.18 -6.47
N ILE A 351 13.63 16.39 -5.67
CA ILE A 351 13.58 17.38 -4.61
C ILE A 351 13.81 18.78 -5.16
N LEU A 352 13.01 19.74 -4.72
CA LEU A 352 13.26 21.16 -4.89
C LEU A 352 13.94 21.69 -3.63
N THR A 353 15.14 22.27 -3.76
CA THR A 353 15.88 22.80 -2.61
C THR A 353 16.34 24.23 -2.84
N GLY A 354 16.21 25.10 -1.83
CA GLY A 354 16.76 26.46 -1.87
C GLY A 354 18.28 26.54 -1.61
N SER A 355 18.90 25.44 -1.21
CA SER A 355 20.33 25.35 -0.87
C SER A 355 20.98 24.22 -1.67
N ASP A 356 22.12 24.52 -2.30
CA ASP A 356 22.92 23.52 -3.02
C ASP A 356 23.96 22.81 -2.12
N GLY A 357 23.68 22.75 -0.81
CA GLY A 357 24.59 22.17 0.17
C GLY A 357 24.78 20.66 -0.05
N LEU A 358 26.04 20.21 -0.02
CA LEU A 358 26.42 18.79 -0.10
C LEU A 358 25.64 17.92 0.91
N PHE A 359 25.32 18.46 2.08
CA PHE A 359 24.56 17.79 3.12
C PHE A 359 23.10 17.51 2.74
N ASP A 360 22.43 18.45 2.07
CA ASP A 360 21.04 18.25 1.62
C ASP A 360 20.96 17.21 0.50
N ARG A 361 21.98 17.14 -0.37
CA ARG A 361 22.12 16.11 -1.41
C ARG A 361 22.38 14.71 -0.84
N VAL A 362 23.21 14.61 0.20
CA VAL A 362 23.46 13.32 0.88
C VAL A 362 22.21 12.88 1.65
N ARG A 363 21.59 13.79 2.39
CA ARG A 363 20.41 13.50 3.21
C ARG A 363 19.19 13.12 2.36
N SER A 364 18.94 13.83 1.26
CA SER A 364 17.86 13.49 0.31
C SER A 364 18.00 12.10 -0.31
N LYS A 365 19.22 11.69 -0.70
CA LYS A 365 19.48 10.33 -1.19
C LYS A 365 19.20 9.27 -0.12
N VAL A 366 19.54 9.54 1.15
CA VAL A 366 19.22 8.64 2.28
C VAL A 366 17.71 8.43 2.43
N TYR A 367 16.90 9.45 2.18
CA TYR A 367 15.43 9.36 2.21
C TYR A 367 14.80 8.88 0.89
N GLY A 368 15.63 8.45 -0.07
CA GLY A 368 15.21 7.77 -1.29
C GLY A 368 14.87 8.67 -2.47
N ALA A 369 15.21 9.97 -2.44
CA ALA A 369 14.99 10.83 -3.59
C ALA A 369 15.74 10.36 -4.84
N THR A 370 15.11 10.54 -6.00
CA THR A 370 15.67 10.12 -7.29
C THR A 370 16.67 11.13 -7.82
N ASP A 371 16.35 12.42 -7.70
CA ASP A 371 17.20 13.53 -8.12
C ASP A 371 16.83 14.81 -7.34
N PHE A 372 17.48 15.94 -7.63
CA PHE A 372 17.13 17.24 -7.07
C PHE A 372 17.35 18.38 -8.07
N ILE A 373 16.64 19.48 -7.85
CA ILE A 373 16.77 20.75 -8.56
C ILE A 373 16.94 21.85 -7.52
N THR A 374 17.93 22.72 -7.73
CA THR A 374 18.09 23.93 -6.93
C THR A 374 17.11 25.00 -7.37
N LYS A 375 16.43 25.64 -6.41
CA LYS A 375 15.62 26.83 -6.65
C LYS A 375 16.57 28.03 -6.90
N PRO A 376 16.25 28.93 -7.84
CA PRO A 376 15.02 29.02 -8.61
C PRO A 376 14.92 27.94 -9.70
N VAL A 377 13.70 27.45 -9.93
CA VAL A 377 13.42 26.44 -10.97
C VAL A 377 13.52 27.08 -12.36
N GLU A 378 14.38 26.51 -13.21
CA GLU A 378 14.61 26.96 -14.59
C GLU A 378 14.10 25.91 -15.58
N THR A 379 13.57 26.35 -16.72
CA THR A 379 12.96 25.48 -17.75
C THR A 379 13.87 24.33 -18.17
N ASP A 380 15.13 24.60 -18.50
CA ASP A 380 16.07 23.58 -18.99
C ASP A 380 16.37 22.51 -17.94
N LYS A 381 16.48 22.90 -16.66
CA LYS A 381 16.71 21.96 -15.54
C LYS A 381 15.49 21.08 -15.31
N VAL A 382 14.29 21.66 -15.33
CA VAL A 382 13.03 20.94 -15.13
C VAL A 382 12.80 19.95 -16.27
N MET A 383 12.91 20.39 -17.52
CA MET A 383 12.70 19.51 -18.67
C MET A 383 13.80 18.46 -18.81
N GLY A 384 15.05 18.79 -18.50
CA GLY A 384 16.12 17.79 -18.47
C GLY A 384 15.85 16.63 -17.49
N ILE A 385 15.20 16.89 -16.36
CA ILE A 385 14.74 15.85 -15.43
C ILE A 385 13.54 15.08 -15.99
N VAL A 386 12.55 15.78 -16.53
CA VAL A 386 11.35 15.17 -17.11
C VAL A 386 11.74 14.21 -18.24
N ASP A 387 12.58 14.65 -19.18
CA ASP A 387 13.02 13.86 -20.33
C ASP A 387 13.85 12.65 -19.89
N LYS A 388 14.73 12.85 -18.90
CA LYS A 388 15.59 11.79 -18.33
C LYS A 388 14.77 10.65 -17.73
N TYR A 389 13.66 10.94 -17.07
CA TYR A 389 12.91 9.94 -16.30
C TYR A 389 11.63 9.45 -16.96
N LEU A 390 11.01 10.25 -17.84
CA LEU A 390 9.75 9.89 -18.49
C LEU A 390 9.91 9.48 -19.96
N GLN A 391 11.14 9.47 -20.49
CA GLN A 391 11.46 9.10 -21.90
C GLN A 391 10.47 9.73 -22.88
N THR A 392 10.17 11.01 -22.68
CA THR A 392 9.20 11.73 -23.51
C THR A 392 9.81 11.80 -24.90
N ASP A 393 9.14 11.21 -25.90
CA ASP A 393 9.63 11.16 -27.28
C ASP A 393 10.02 12.59 -27.73
N SER A 394 11.33 12.85 -27.80
CA SER A 394 11.89 14.15 -28.21
C SER A 394 11.74 14.40 -29.73
N ARG A 395 10.69 13.83 -30.35
CA ARG A 395 10.34 13.99 -31.76
C ARG A 395 9.24 15.03 -32.01
N VAL A 396 9.12 16.02 -31.13
CA VAL A 396 8.43 17.28 -31.49
C VAL A 396 9.45 18.41 -31.41
N ASN A 397 10.48 18.32 -32.25
CA ASN A 397 11.43 19.40 -32.47
C ASN A 397 10.91 20.34 -33.58
N HIS A 398 10.94 21.64 -33.26
CA HIS A 398 11.33 22.71 -34.18
C HIS A 398 10.59 22.83 -35.52
N THR A 399 9.44 23.53 -35.55
CA THR A 399 8.89 24.07 -36.83
C THR A 399 8.26 25.46 -36.77
N TYR A 400 8.51 26.27 -35.73
CA TYR A 400 7.96 27.65 -35.67
C TYR A 400 9.00 28.75 -35.46
N ASN A 401 10.17 28.67 -36.12
CA ASN A 401 11.10 29.80 -36.17
C ASN A 401 11.90 29.89 -37.49
N LEU A 402 11.24 29.65 -38.63
CA LEU A 402 11.77 29.95 -39.97
C LEU A 402 10.62 30.35 -40.91
N ALA A 403 9.98 31.49 -40.62
CA ALA A 403 9.15 32.20 -41.59
C ALA A 403 8.95 33.63 -41.08
N LEU A 404 9.97 34.48 -41.21
CA LEU A 404 9.91 35.94 -41.30
C LEU A 404 11.34 36.47 -41.49
N SER A 405 11.87 36.26 -42.69
CA SER A 405 12.98 37.02 -43.26
C SER A 405 13.12 36.60 -44.72
N TYR A 406 12.30 37.20 -45.58
CA TYR A 406 12.62 37.64 -46.94
C TYR A 406 11.57 38.65 -47.39
#